data_AF-A0A957NP81-F1
#
_entry.id   AF-A0A957NP81-F1
#
_cell.length_a   1.000
_cell.length_b   1.000
_cell.length_c   1.000
_cell.angle_alpha   90.00
_cell.angle_beta   90.00
_cell.angle_gamma   90.00
#
_symmetry.space_group_name_H-M   'P 1'
#
loop_
_entity.id
_entity.type
_entity.pdbx_description
1 polymer ?
#
loop_
_entity_poly.entity_id
_entity_poly.type
_entity_poly.pdbx_seq_one_letter_code
_entity_poly.pdbx_strand_id
1 'polypeptide(L)'
;MSNAVLRVNNLDVEYHTDAGAVKANNHVTFELRPKERLGLVGESGSGKSTLALAILRMIRPPGKIAGGEVWLDGVDLTKISDEEMRRMRGNEISMVPQGAMNSLNPVMRIEDQIIDGMVDHNLGLSRSVMKEMAAEALRAVDLDPKVGRSYPHELSGGMKQRVIIAMAVTL
;
A
#
# COMPACT_ATOMS: atom_id res chain seq x y z
N MET A 1 -1.38 -23.66 15.41
CA MET A 1 -0.90 -22.92 14.23
C MET A 1 -1.06 -21.44 14.50
N SER A 2 -0.09 -20.60 14.15
CA SER A 2 -0.15 -19.16 14.45
C SER A 2 -1.38 -18.54 13.76
N ASN A 3 -2.16 -17.75 14.50
CA ASN A 3 -3.31 -17.00 13.99
C ASN A 3 -2.86 -15.60 13.53
N ALA A 4 -1.72 -15.52 12.83
CA ALA A 4 -1.17 -14.28 12.31
C ALA A 4 -1.76 -13.96 10.94
N VAL A 5 -2.17 -12.71 10.72
CA VAL A 5 -2.63 -12.20 9.41
C VAL A 5 -1.43 -11.91 8.51
N LEU A 6 -0.34 -11.37 9.08
CA LEU A 6 0.91 -11.12 8.37
C LEU A 6 2.05 -11.77 9.15
N ARG A 7 2.91 -12.53 8.45
CA ARG A 7 4.14 -13.08 9.00
C ARG A 7 5.30 -12.79 8.07
N VAL A 8 6.30 -12.10 8.60
CA VAL A 8 7.57 -11.86 7.93
C VAL A 8 8.61 -12.77 8.59
N ASN A 9 9.33 -13.56 7.80
CA ASN A 9 10.28 -14.54 8.29
C ASN A 9 11.62 -14.40 7.59
N ASN A 10 12.66 -14.00 8.34
CA ASN A 10 14.03 -13.81 7.89
C ASN A 10 14.13 -12.97 6.60
N LEU A 11 13.33 -11.90 6.48
CA LEU A 11 13.29 -11.09 5.28
C LEU A 11 14.59 -10.27 5.13
N ASP A 12 15.26 -10.48 4.01
CA ASP A 12 16.48 -9.79 3.62
C ASP A 12 16.22 -8.90 2.40
N VAL A 13 16.67 -7.65 2.47
CA VAL A 13 16.59 -6.70 1.35
C VAL A 13 17.95 -6.05 1.16
N GLU A 14 18.44 -6.11 -0.07
CA GLU A 14 19.77 -5.63 -0.44
C GLU A 14 19.69 -4.64 -1.59
N TYR A 15 20.48 -3.57 -1.51
CA TYR A 15 20.71 -2.64 -2.62
C TYR A 15 22.13 -2.82 -3.15
N HIS A 16 22.27 -3.02 -4.46
CA HIS A 16 23.58 -3.17 -5.08
C HIS A 16 24.13 -1.79 -5.42
N THR A 17 25.33 -1.51 -4.94
CA THR A 17 26.07 -0.28 -5.20
C THR A 17 27.44 -0.63 -5.79
N ASP A 18 28.16 0.36 -6.31
CA ASP A 18 29.52 0.14 -6.83
C ASP A 18 30.50 -0.35 -5.76
N ALA A 19 30.23 -0.03 -4.48
CA ALA A 19 31.01 -0.48 -3.33
C ALA A 19 30.60 -1.87 -2.81
N GLY A 20 29.60 -2.51 -3.43
CA GLY A 20 29.05 -3.81 -3.02
C GLY A 20 27.59 -3.75 -2.58
N ALA A 21 27.09 -4.88 -2.07
CA ALA A 21 25.72 -5.01 -1.60
C ALA A 21 25.55 -4.38 -0.20
N VAL A 22 24.60 -3.46 -0.07
CA VAL A 22 24.19 -2.85 1.20
C VAL A 22 22.91 -3.53 1.67
N LYS A 23 22.96 -4.16 2.85
CA LYS A 23 21.79 -4.78 3.49
C LYS A 23 20.93 -3.70 4.15
N ALA A 24 19.78 -3.38 3.55
CA ALA A 24 18.82 -2.46 4.12
C ALA A 24 17.92 -3.15 5.18
N ASN A 25 17.65 -4.44 5.00
CA ASN A 25 17.00 -5.29 5.99
C ASN A 25 17.80 -6.59 6.09
N ASN A 26 18.03 -7.07 7.32
CA ASN A 26 18.87 -8.23 7.59
C ASN A 26 18.13 -9.18 8.56
N HIS A 27 17.61 -10.30 8.05
CA HIS A 27 16.88 -11.33 8.77
C HIS A 27 15.71 -10.79 9.62
N VAL A 28 14.89 -9.91 9.03
CA VAL A 28 13.76 -9.33 9.76
C VAL A 28 12.67 -10.39 9.96
N THR A 29 12.25 -10.62 11.20
CA THR A 29 11.20 -11.58 11.56
C THR A 29 10.21 -10.96 12.53
N PHE A 30 8.92 -10.99 12.19
CA PHE A 30 7.83 -10.60 13.08
C PHE A 30 6.49 -11.16 12.58
N GLU A 31 5.51 -11.18 13.48
CA GLU A 31 4.12 -11.54 13.16
C GLU A 31 3.20 -10.39 13.57
N LEU A 32 2.11 -10.23 12.83
CA LEU A 32 1.00 -9.34 13.15
C LEU A 32 -0.27 -10.19 13.23
N ARG A 33 -1.01 -10.07 14.32
CA ARG A 33 -2.30 -10.77 14.50
C ARG A 33 -3.46 -9.94 13.96
N PRO A 34 -4.60 -10.57 13.64
CA PRO A 34 -5.82 -9.85 13.31
C PRO A 34 -6.16 -8.81 14.37
N LYS A 35 -6.51 -7.60 13.93
CA LYS A 35 -6.86 -6.43 14.77
C LYS A 35 -5.70 -5.87 15.62
N GLU A 36 -4.49 -6.38 15.46
CA GLU A 36 -3.30 -5.82 16.10
C GLU A 36 -2.82 -4.58 15.33
N ARG A 37 -2.20 -3.64 16.05
CA ARG A 37 -1.52 -2.49 15.46
C ARG A 37 -0.04 -2.59 15.82
N LEU A 38 0.81 -2.74 14.81
CA LEU A 38 2.25 -2.78 14.97
C LEU A 38 2.85 -1.43 14.55
N GLY A 39 3.66 -0.85 15.44
CA GLY A 39 4.46 0.33 15.14
C GLY A 39 5.91 -0.05 14.86
N LEU A 40 6.46 0.43 13.74
CA LEU A 40 7.87 0.28 13.41
C LEU A 40 8.60 1.62 13.58
N VAL A 41 9.54 1.67 14.53
CA VAL A 41 10.27 2.89 14.89
C VAL A 41 11.77 2.68 14.70
N GLY A 42 12.48 3.73 14.30
CA GLY A 42 13.92 3.72 14.09
C GLY A 42 14.38 5.00 13.38
N GLU A 43 15.68 5.25 13.38
CA GLU A 43 16.29 6.44 12.80
C GLU A 43 16.11 6.53 11.27
N SER A 44 16.29 7.72 10.70
CA SER A 44 16.28 7.88 9.24
C SER A 44 17.31 6.94 8.60
N GLY A 45 16.94 6.27 7.51
CA GLY A 45 17.81 5.30 6.84
C GLY A 45 17.86 3.89 7.46
N SER A 46 17.16 3.62 8.56
CA SER A 46 17.19 2.31 9.23
C SER A 46 16.43 1.17 8.51
N GLY A 47 16.05 1.33 7.23
CA GLY A 47 15.36 0.29 6.45
C GLY A 47 13.84 0.14 6.67
N LYS A 48 13.18 1.08 7.36
CA LYS A 48 11.72 1.01 7.63
C LYS A 48 10.87 1.05 6.36
N SER A 49 11.09 2.06 5.52
CA SER A 49 10.35 2.19 4.26
C SER A 49 10.68 1.04 3.30
N THR A 50 11.93 0.57 3.32
CA THR A 50 12.36 -0.62 2.57
C THR A 50 11.58 -1.87 3.01
N LEU A 51 11.42 -2.10 4.31
CA LEU A 51 10.64 -3.23 4.82
C LEU A 51 9.17 -3.18 4.35
N ALA A 52 8.53 -2.02 4.46
CA ALA A 52 7.15 -1.84 3.99
C ALA A 52 7.00 -2.11 2.49
N LEU A 53 7.94 -1.61 1.67
CA LEU A 53 7.95 -1.88 0.23
C LEU A 53 8.25 -3.35 -0.09
N ALA A 54 9.10 -4.01 0.69
CA ALA A 54 9.44 -5.42 0.51
C ALA A 54 8.24 -6.34 0.79
N ILE A 55 7.46 -6.07 1.84
CA ILE A 55 6.22 -6.79 2.15
C ILE A 55 5.26 -6.77 0.95
N LEU A 56 5.19 -5.65 0.23
CA LEU A 56 4.33 -5.47 -0.95
C LEU A 56 5.00 -5.84 -2.28
N ARG A 57 6.22 -6.38 -2.27
CA ARG A 57 7.02 -6.66 -3.48
C ARG A 57 7.13 -5.44 -4.41
N MET A 58 7.32 -4.27 -3.83
CA MET A 58 7.49 -2.99 -4.53
C MET A 58 8.93 -2.48 -4.53
N ILE A 59 9.89 -3.27 -4.05
CA ILE A 59 11.32 -2.98 -4.19
C ILE A 59 11.68 -2.91 -5.67
N ARG A 60 12.35 -1.81 -6.07
CA ARG A 60 12.83 -1.58 -7.43
C ARG A 60 14.36 -1.67 -7.48
N PRO A 61 14.95 -1.98 -8.64
CA PRO A 61 16.39 -1.87 -8.85
C PRO A 61 16.94 -0.50 -8.39
N PRO A 62 18.15 -0.46 -7.79
CA PRO A 62 19.09 -1.57 -7.60
C PRO A 62 18.80 -2.46 -6.37
N GLY A 63 17.64 -2.26 -5.73
CA GLY A 63 17.17 -3.10 -4.63
C GLY A 63 16.64 -4.45 -5.10
N LYS A 64 16.79 -5.48 -4.27
CA LYS A 64 16.14 -6.79 -4.43
C LYS A 64 15.78 -7.38 -3.07
N ILE A 65 14.70 -8.17 -3.03
CA ILE A 65 14.45 -9.08 -1.91
C ILE A 65 15.43 -10.24 -2.08
N ALA A 66 16.38 -10.37 -1.16
CA ALA A 66 17.50 -11.32 -1.28
C ALA A 66 17.21 -12.67 -0.62
N GLY A 67 16.24 -12.72 0.30
CA GLY A 67 15.86 -13.93 1.01
C GLY A 67 14.70 -13.70 1.97
N GLY A 68 14.23 -14.79 2.57
CA GLY A 68 13.10 -14.81 3.49
C GLY A 68 11.74 -14.94 2.81
N GLU A 69 10.69 -14.89 3.63
CA GLU A 69 9.31 -15.10 3.22
C GLU A 69 8.39 -14.05 3.83
N VAL A 70 7.33 -13.72 3.10
CA VAL A 70 6.26 -12.81 3.56
C VAL A 70 4.94 -13.52 3.32
N TRP A 71 4.27 -13.89 4.40
CA TRP A 71 2.99 -14.57 4.37
C TRP A 71 1.87 -13.60 4.74
N LEU A 72 0.85 -13.49 3.91
CA LEU A 72 -0.38 -12.75 4.18
C LEU A 72 -1.56 -13.72 4.08
N ASP A 73 -2.30 -13.92 5.17
CA ASP A 73 -3.44 -14.83 5.26
C ASP A 73 -3.19 -16.22 4.64
N GLY A 74 -2.01 -16.78 4.91
CA GLY A 74 -1.61 -18.10 4.45
C GLY A 74 -1.03 -18.15 3.03
N VAL A 75 -0.96 -17.02 2.31
CA VAL A 75 -0.33 -16.91 0.99
C VAL A 75 1.08 -16.34 1.13
N ASP A 76 2.09 -17.05 0.62
CA ASP A 76 3.46 -16.55 0.54
C ASP A 76 3.62 -15.59 -0.65
N LEU A 77 3.59 -14.29 -0.37
CA LEU A 77 3.68 -13.22 -1.35
C LEU A 77 4.98 -13.28 -2.15
N THR A 78 6.05 -13.88 -1.61
CA THR A 78 7.36 -13.98 -2.30
C THR A 78 7.36 -14.99 -3.45
N LYS A 79 6.38 -15.91 -3.49
CA LYS A 79 6.34 -17.03 -4.45
C LYS A 79 5.21 -16.94 -5.47
N ILE A 80 4.21 -16.09 -5.24
CA ILE A 80 3.10 -15.90 -6.18
C ILE A 80 3.54 -15.16 -7.45
N SER A 81 2.80 -15.35 -8.54
CA SER A 81 3.00 -14.64 -9.80
C SER A 81 2.75 -13.13 -9.66
N ASP A 82 3.21 -12.35 -10.65
CA ASP A 82 2.98 -10.90 -10.64
C ASP A 82 1.50 -10.53 -10.78
N GLU A 83 0.71 -11.35 -11.48
CA GLU A 83 -0.75 -11.18 -11.60
C GLU A 83 -1.46 -11.48 -10.28
N GLU A 84 -1.07 -12.54 -9.57
CA GLU A 84 -1.58 -12.81 -8.23
C GLU A 84 -1.18 -11.70 -7.26
N MET A 85 0.08 -11.23 -7.31
CA MET A 85 0.54 -10.12 -6.48
C MET A 85 -0.23 -8.82 -6.78
N ARG A 86 -0.57 -8.57 -8.05
CA ARG A 86 -1.43 -7.44 -8.44
C ARG A 86 -2.80 -7.53 -7.78
N ARG A 87 -3.39 -8.73 -7.67
CA ARG A 87 -4.68 -8.96 -7.00
C ARG A 87 -4.60 -8.87 -5.49
N MET A 88 -3.46 -9.21 -4.88
CA MET A 88 -3.25 -9.05 -3.44
C MET A 88 -3.17 -7.56 -3.06
N ARG A 89 -2.47 -6.75 -3.87
CA ARG A 89 -2.41 -5.30 -3.67
C ARG A 89 -3.78 -4.67 -3.95
N GLY A 90 -4.18 -3.69 -3.15
CA GLY A 90 -5.54 -3.15 -3.19
C GLY A 90 -6.44 -4.03 -2.35
N ASN A 91 -6.85 -5.19 -2.88
CA ASN A 91 -7.92 -6.00 -2.30
C ASN A 91 -7.65 -6.57 -0.91
N GLU A 92 -6.43 -7.08 -0.67
CA GLU A 92 -6.07 -7.75 0.61
C GLU A 92 -5.08 -6.92 1.43
N ILE A 93 -4.24 -6.13 0.75
CA ILE A 93 -3.27 -5.25 1.40
C ILE A 93 -3.09 -3.95 0.61
N SER A 94 -3.19 -2.83 1.33
CA SER A 94 -3.07 -1.48 0.78
C SER A 94 -2.00 -0.67 1.51
N MET A 95 -1.39 0.28 0.80
CA MET A 95 -0.32 1.13 1.32
C MET A 95 -0.63 2.60 1.11
N VAL A 96 -0.42 3.38 2.18
CA VAL A 96 -0.34 4.84 2.11
C VAL A 96 1.14 5.25 2.19
N PRO A 97 1.80 5.60 1.08
CA PRO A 97 3.23 5.89 1.08
C PRO A 97 3.59 7.19 1.80
N GLN A 98 4.87 7.37 2.12
CA GLN A 98 5.38 8.64 2.61
C GLN A 98 5.24 9.72 1.54
N GLY A 99 4.73 10.90 1.92
CA GLY A 99 4.49 11.99 0.95
C GLY A 99 3.34 11.71 -0.03
N ALA A 100 2.45 10.77 0.28
CA ALA A 100 1.38 10.35 -0.64
C ALA A 100 0.50 11.49 -1.17
N MET A 101 0.43 12.63 -0.48
CA MET A 101 -0.28 13.83 -0.98
C MET A 101 0.16 14.26 -2.38
N ASN A 102 1.40 13.94 -2.77
CA ASN A 102 1.95 14.20 -4.09
C ASN A 102 1.63 13.10 -5.12
N SER A 103 1.02 11.99 -4.71
CA SER A 103 0.63 10.87 -5.57
C SER A 103 -0.72 11.10 -6.27
N LEU A 104 -1.50 12.09 -5.84
CA LEU A 104 -2.73 12.46 -6.52
C LEU A 104 -2.42 13.11 -7.87
N ASN A 105 -3.06 12.64 -8.94
CA ASN A 105 -2.96 13.20 -10.27
C ASN A 105 -3.65 14.58 -10.31
N PRO A 106 -2.90 15.68 -10.55
CA PRO A 106 -3.41 17.04 -10.40
C PRO A 106 -4.46 17.43 -11.46
N VAL A 107 -4.55 16.68 -12.57
CA VAL A 107 -5.48 16.95 -13.68
C VAL A 107 -6.69 16.01 -13.69
N MET A 108 -6.84 15.17 -12.67
CA MET A 108 -8.00 14.28 -12.51
C MET A 108 -8.81 14.66 -11.29
N ARG A 109 -10.13 14.48 -11.35
CA ARG A 109 -10.98 14.67 -10.18
C ARG A 109 -10.76 13.54 -9.17
N ILE A 110 -11.10 13.81 -7.92
CA ILE A 110 -10.89 12.86 -6.82
C ILE A 110 -11.74 11.58 -7.02
N GLU A 111 -13.02 11.72 -7.41
CA GLU A 111 -13.90 10.57 -7.69
C GLU A 111 -13.31 9.70 -8.79
N ASP A 112 -12.86 10.31 -9.90
CA ASP A 112 -12.31 9.57 -11.03
C ASP A 112 -11.04 8.80 -10.63
N GLN A 113 -10.17 9.36 -9.79
CA GLN A 113 -8.98 8.67 -9.31
C GLN A 113 -9.28 7.50 -8.38
N ILE A 114 -10.30 7.62 -7.53
CA ILE A 114 -10.77 6.51 -6.68
C ILE A 114 -11.32 5.38 -7.56
N ILE A 115 -12.15 5.73 -8.55
CA ILE A 115 -12.75 4.77 -9.49
C ILE A 115 -11.67 4.10 -10.35
N ASP A 116 -10.68 4.84 -10.83
CA ASP A 116 -9.58 4.29 -11.62
C ASP A 116 -8.83 3.19 -10.88
N GLY A 117 -8.61 3.35 -9.56
CA GLY A 117 -8.06 2.28 -8.74
C GLY A 117 -8.96 1.04 -8.72
N MET A 118 -10.28 1.21 -8.51
CA MET A 118 -11.23 0.08 -8.49
C MET A 118 -11.25 -0.68 -9.83
N VAL A 119 -11.11 0.05 -10.94
CA VAL A 119 -11.03 -0.51 -12.28
C VAL A 119 -9.72 -1.27 -12.47
N ASP A 120 -8.59 -0.70 -12.05
CA ASP A 120 -7.27 -1.34 -12.21
C ASP A 120 -7.14 -2.64 -11.39
N HIS A 121 -7.79 -2.71 -10.23
CA HIS A 121 -7.87 -3.91 -9.39
C HIS A 121 -9.02 -4.86 -9.78
N ASN A 122 -9.73 -4.56 -10.88
CA ASN A 122 -10.73 -5.40 -11.54
C ASN A 122 -11.82 -5.95 -10.60
N LEU A 123 -12.43 -5.07 -9.79
CA LEU A 123 -13.53 -5.45 -8.90
C LEU A 123 -14.80 -5.92 -9.65
N GLY A 124 -14.86 -5.76 -10.99
CA GLY A 124 -16.00 -6.20 -11.81
C GLY A 124 -17.30 -5.43 -11.55
N LEU A 125 -17.20 -4.25 -10.92
CA LEU A 125 -18.33 -3.46 -10.47
C LEU A 125 -18.88 -2.55 -11.58
N SER A 126 -20.17 -2.26 -11.51
CA SER A 126 -20.77 -1.26 -12.38
C SER A 126 -20.32 0.15 -11.99
N ARG A 127 -20.32 1.08 -12.95
CA ARG A 127 -19.89 2.46 -12.69
C ARG A 127 -20.75 3.17 -11.63
N SER A 128 -22.04 2.83 -11.51
CA SER A 128 -22.90 3.39 -10.46
C SER A 128 -22.48 2.92 -9.06
N VAL A 129 -22.14 1.63 -8.93
CA VAL A 129 -21.67 1.06 -7.66
C VAL A 129 -20.32 1.66 -7.26
N MET A 130 -19.38 1.79 -8.20
CA MET A 130 -18.09 2.42 -7.93
C MET A 130 -18.21 3.87 -7.46
N LYS A 131 -19.15 4.64 -8.02
CA LYS A 131 -19.43 6.01 -7.56
C LYS A 131 -19.98 6.05 -6.13
N GLU A 132 -20.86 5.12 -5.80
CA GLU A 132 -21.42 5.02 -4.46
C GLU A 132 -20.34 4.65 -3.43
N MET A 133 -19.49 3.67 -3.76
CA MET A 133 -18.33 3.30 -2.93
C MET A 133 -17.33 4.45 -2.78
N ALA A 134 -17.03 5.19 -3.85
CA ALA A 134 -16.17 6.37 -3.75
C ALA A 134 -16.75 7.45 -2.82
N ALA A 135 -18.06 7.68 -2.89
CA ALA A 135 -18.74 8.59 -1.98
C ALA A 135 -18.72 8.10 -0.53
N GLU A 136 -18.87 6.79 -0.30
CA GLU A 136 -18.78 6.17 1.03
C GLU A 136 -17.38 6.25 1.61
N ALA A 137 -16.36 6.00 0.80
CA ALA A 137 -14.96 6.13 1.17
C ALA A 137 -14.63 7.54 1.67
N LEU A 138 -15.10 8.57 0.95
CA LEU A 138 -14.94 9.96 1.36
C LEU A 138 -15.64 10.25 2.69
N ARG A 139 -16.85 9.71 2.91
CA ARG A 139 -17.55 9.83 4.20
C ARG A 139 -16.79 9.15 5.34
N ALA A 140 -16.21 7.98 5.11
CA ALA A 140 -15.47 7.22 6.11
C ALA A 140 -14.24 7.97 6.63
N VAL A 141 -13.68 8.88 5.83
CA VAL A 141 -12.57 9.76 6.21
C VAL A 141 -13.03 11.18 6.57
N ASP A 142 -14.31 11.37 6.87
CA ASP A 142 -14.89 12.65 7.29
C ASP A 142 -14.70 13.75 6.23
N LEU A 143 -15.04 13.43 4.97
CA LEU A 143 -15.13 14.37 3.85
C LEU A 143 -16.54 14.33 3.23
N ASP A 144 -17.05 15.50 2.81
CA ASP A 144 -18.28 15.58 2.01
C ASP A 144 -18.03 14.88 0.66
N PRO A 145 -18.89 13.95 0.20
CA PRO A 145 -18.79 13.33 -1.12
C PRO A 145 -18.63 14.31 -2.30
N LYS A 146 -19.10 15.56 -2.16
CA LYS A 146 -18.88 16.62 -3.16
C LYS A 146 -17.40 16.90 -3.42
N VAL A 147 -16.51 16.60 -2.47
CA VAL A 147 -15.05 16.63 -2.65
C VAL A 147 -14.61 15.74 -3.80
N GLY A 148 -15.34 14.66 -4.09
CA GLY A 148 -15.11 13.80 -5.27
C GLY A 148 -15.08 14.59 -6.60
N ARG A 149 -15.82 15.71 -6.67
CA ARG A 149 -15.84 16.57 -7.86
C ARG A 149 -14.68 17.56 -7.93
N SER A 150 -13.93 17.73 -6.85
CA SER A 150 -12.78 18.66 -6.82
C SER A 150 -11.56 18.02 -7.48
N TYR A 151 -10.59 18.85 -7.85
CA TYR A 151 -9.24 18.47 -8.22
C TYR A 151 -8.30 18.55 -7.00
N PRO A 152 -7.15 17.86 -6.99
CA PRO A 152 -6.24 17.88 -5.84
C PRO A 152 -5.78 19.29 -5.45
N HIS A 153 -5.56 20.19 -6.40
CA HIS A 153 -5.09 21.55 -6.10
C HIS A 153 -6.14 22.42 -5.39
N GLU A 154 -7.41 22.01 -5.37
CA GLU A 154 -8.51 22.68 -4.66
C GLU A 154 -8.62 22.23 -3.19
N LEU A 155 -7.84 21.21 -2.78
CA LEU A 155 -7.89 20.62 -1.46
C LEU A 155 -6.76 21.10 -0.56
N SER A 156 -7.08 21.28 0.74
CA SER A 156 -6.05 21.45 1.77
C SER A 156 -5.17 20.21 1.90
N GLY A 157 -3.98 20.34 2.49
CA GLY A 157 -3.09 19.20 2.74
C GLY A 157 -3.76 18.09 3.55
N GLY A 158 -4.48 18.44 4.63
CA GLY A 158 -5.22 17.47 5.44
C GLY A 158 -6.32 16.74 4.65
N MET A 159 -7.03 17.45 3.75
CA MET A 159 -8.02 16.82 2.88
C MET A 159 -7.36 15.86 1.89
N LYS A 160 -6.22 16.23 1.28
CA LYS A 160 -5.46 15.32 0.40
C LYS A 160 -5.06 14.04 1.12
N GLN A 161 -4.54 14.16 2.34
CA GLN A 161 -4.17 13.00 3.16
C GLN A 161 -5.38 12.09 3.43
N ARG A 162 -6.52 12.66 3.79
CA ARG A 162 -7.77 11.91 3.99
C ARG A 162 -8.23 11.21 2.71
N VAL A 163 -8.19 11.88 1.56
CA VAL A 163 -8.52 11.26 0.26
C VAL A 163 -7.65 10.03 -0.02
N ILE A 164 -6.35 10.11 0.25
CA ILE A 164 -5.45 8.98 0.00
C ILE A 164 -5.76 7.81 0.92
N ILE A 165 -6.09 8.08 2.19
CA ILE A 165 -6.55 7.05 3.12
C ILE A 165 -7.85 6.43 2.60
N ALA A 166 -8.79 7.23 2.10
CA ALA A 166 -10.02 6.73 1.50
C ALA A 166 -9.72 5.80 0.32
N MET A 167 -8.85 6.21 -0.61
CA MET A 167 -8.41 5.36 -1.73
C MET A 167 -7.84 4.03 -1.23
N ALA A 168 -6.97 4.05 -0.22
CA ALA A 168 -6.34 2.84 0.32
C ALA A 168 -7.30 1.90 1.07
N VAL A 169 -8.46 2.37 1.51
CA VAL A 169 -9.47 1.56 2.24
C VAL A 169 -10.57 1.05 1.31
N THR A 170 -10.70 1.63 0.10
CA THR A 170 -11.76 1.29 -0.84
C THR A 170 -11.33 0.27 -1.89
N LEU A 171 -10.03 0.25 -2.18
CA LEU A 171 -9.37 -0.77 -2.99
C LEU A 171 -9.17 -2.02 -2.14
#